data_AF-A0A2U3LK18-F1
#
_entry.id   AF-A0A2U3LK18-F1
#
_cell.length_a   1.000
_cell.length_b   1.000
_cell.length_c   1.000
_cell.angle_alpha   90.00
_cell.angle_beta   90.00
_cell.angle_gamma   90.00
#
_symmetry.space_group_name_H-M   'P 1'
#
loop_
_entity.id
_entity.type
_entity.pdbx_description
1 polymer ?
#
loop_
_entity_poly.entity_id
_entity_poly.type
_entity_poly.pdbx_seq_one_letter_code
_entity_poly.pdbx_strand_id
1 'polypeptide(L)'
;MGQALSPANLYFGVILIIVITCVIAIAVIAFILGVRPKDLPVPEPESPFQHLDERKAAIYENLRDLQFEYRVGKLSDEDYQSTKKDLQKELAGVLAEVDKIKLTLNGASRPAAPSAPATASATAPAAATPSRNNRSRDRDSPLASEGAVPPPTPFSCAACGATFDKPLKFCGECGKPMKVTQ
;
A
#
# COMPACT_ATOMS: atom_id res chain seq x y z
N MET A 1 -75.83 -32.63 2.27
CA MET A 1 -74.98 -33.72 2.80
C MET A 1 -73.69 -33.10 3.31
N GLY A 2 -73.70 -32.51 4.51
CA GLY A 2 -72.49 -31.97 5.13
C GLY A 2 -71.89 -33.03 6.04
N GLN A 3 -70.75 -33.60 5.67
CA GLN A 3 -70.02 -34.48 6.59
C GLN A 3 -69.50 -33.62 7.75
N ALA A 4 -70.04 -33.86 8.94
CA ALA A 4 -69.50 -33.29 10.17
C ALA A 4 -68.08 -33.85 10.35
N LEU A 5 -67.06 -32.99 10.19
CA LEU A 5 -65.71 -33.32 10.63
C LEU A 5 -65.78 -33.56 12.13
N SER A 6 -65.70 -34.83 12.55
CA SER A 6 -65.64 -35.20 13.95
C SER A 6 -64.41 -34.54 14.59
N PRO A 7 -64.49 -34.10 15.86
CA PRO A 7 -63.37 -33.44 16.53
C PRO A 7 -62.12 -34.32 16.53
N ALA A 8 -62.27 -35.65 16.55
CA ALA A 8 -61.17 -36.61 16.40
C ALA A 8 -60.39 -36.48 15.08
N ASN A 9 -61.07 -36.23 13.95
CA ASN A 9 -60.41 -36.02 12.65
C ASN A 9 -59.72 -34.65 12.57
N LEU A 10 -60.29 -33.64 13.23
CA LEU A 10 -59.64 -32.32 13.35
C LEU A 10 -58.38 -32.41 14.22
N TYR A 11 -58.44 -33.12 15.35
CA TYR A 11 -57.28 -33.38 16.20
C TYR A 11 -56.21 -34.19 15.47
N PHE A 12 -56.59 -35.25 14.76
CA PHE A 12 -55.66 -36.05 13.98
C PHE A 12 -55.01 -35.24 12.84
N GLY A 13 -55.78 -34.38 12.17
CA GLY A 13 -55.28 -33.45 11.17
C GLY A 13 -54.31 -32.41 11.75
N VAL A 14 -54.64 -31.83 12.91
CA VAL A 14 -53.76 -30.87 13.60
C VAL A 14 -52.48 -31.54 14.09
N ILE A 15 -52.56 -32.76 14.64
CA ILE A 15 -51.38 -33.55 15.05
C ILE A 15 -50.49 -33.86 13.83
N LEU A 16 -51.07 -34.26 12.70
CA LEU A 16 -50.33 -34.52 11.46
C LEU A 16 -49.62 -33.26 10.94
N ILE A 17 -50.28 -32.10 10.98
CA ILE A 17 -49.69 -30.82 10.57
C ILE A 17 -48.52 -30.46 11.50
N ILE A 18 -48.68 -30.60 12.82
CA ILE A 18 -47.62 -30.32 13.79
C ILE A 18 -46.41 -31.22 13.52
N VAL A 19 -46.62 -32.53 13.32
CA VAL A 19 -45.54 -33.48 13.04
C VAL A 19 -44.80 -33.12 11.75
N ILE A 20 -45.52 -32.81 10.67
CA ILE A 20 -44.90 -32.41 9.40
C ILE A 20 -44.08 -31.13 9.58
N THR A 21 -44.61 -30.15 10.29
CA THR A 21 -43.92 -28.87 10.53
C THR A 21 -42.66 -29.07 11.37
N CYS A 22 -42.72 -29.91 12.40
CA CYS A 22 -41.55 -30.28 13.21
C CYS A 22 -40.49 -31.01 12.38
N VAL A 23 -40.88 -31.95 11.53
CA VAL A 23 -39.95 -32.68 10.64
C VAL A 23 -39.27 -31.73 9.65
N ILE A 24 -40.02 -30.82 9.03
CA ILE A 24 -39.46 -29.82 8.12
C ILE A 24 -38.50 -28.89 8.86
N ALA A 25 -38.88 -28.40 10.04
CA ALA A 25 -38.01 -27.54 10.85
C ALA A 25 -36.70 -28.24 11.23
N ILE A 26 -36.76 -29.51 11.65
CA ILE A 26 -35.58 -30.31 11.97
C ILE A 26 -34.71 -30.51 10.72
N ALA A 27 -35.30 -30.80 9.56
CA ALA A 27 -34.58 -30.96 8.31
C ALA A 27 -33.87 -29.67 7.89
N VAL A 28 -34.53 -28.51 8.02
CA VAL A 28 -33.94 -27.20 7.73
C VAL A 28 -32.80 -26.90 8.70
N ILE A 29 -32.96 -27.16 10.00
CA ILE A 29 -31.90 -26.97 11.00
C ILE A 29 -30.70 -27.89 10.70
N ALA A 30 -30.94 -29.17 10.41
CA ALA A 30 -29.89 -30.12 10.05
C ALA A 30 -29.18 -29.71 8.75
N PHE A 31 -29.91 -29.17 7.78
CA PHE A 31 -29.34 -28.64 6.54
C PHE A 31 -28.47 -27.40 6.81
N ILE A 32 -28.99 -26.43 7.56
CA ILE A 32 -28.23 -25.22 7.94
C ILE A 32 -26.95 -25.59 8.69
N LEU A 33 -27.03 -26.50 9.66
CA LEU A 33 -25.88 -26.94 10.45
C LEU A 33 -24.91 -27.82 9.63
N GLY A 34 -25.42 -28.61 8.67
CA GLY A 34 -24.63 -29.52 7.84
C GLY A 34 -23.95 -28.88 6.63
N VAL A 35 -24.47 -27.73 6.16
CA VAL A 35 -23.96 -26.94 5.03
C VAL A 35 -22.89 -25.93 5.47
N ARG A 36 -22.98 -25.44 6.72
CA ARG A 36 -22.03 -24.48 7.32
C ARG A 36 -20.54 -24.81 7.18
N PRO A 37 -20.05 -26.07 7.20
CA PRO A 37 -18.61 -26.34 7.06
C PRO A 37 -18.13 -26.56 5.63
N LYS A 38 -19.03 -26.75 4.65
CA LYS A 38 -18.66 -27.12 3.26
C LYS A 38 -18.83 -25.97 2.26
N ASP A 39 -19.68 -24.98 2.58
CA ASP A 39 -19.97 -23.81 1.74
C ASP A 39 -19.39 -22.51 2.28
N LEU A 40 -18.50 -22.56 3.28
CA LEU A 40 -17.69 -21.40 3.64
C LEU A 40 -16.56 -21.27 2.61
N PRO A 41 -16.51 -20.19 1.80
CA PRO A 41 -15.29 -19.84 1.08
C PRO A 41 -14.17 -19.84 2.10
N VAL A 42 -13.09 -20.58 1.82
CA VAL A 42 -11.89 -20.61 2.66
C VAL A 42 -11.59 -19.17 3.07
N PRO A 43 -11.53 -18.84 4.38
CA PRO A 43 -11.20 -17.49 4.80
C PRO A 43 -9.92 -17.14 4.07
N GLU A 44 -9.94 -16.08 3.27
CA GLU A 44 -8.75 -15.68 2.51
C GLU A 44 -7.59 -15.71 3.49
N PRO A 45 -6.54 -16.51 3.22
CA PRO A 45 -5.43 -16.62 4.14
C PRO A 45 -4.96 -15.19 4.38
N GLU A 46 -5.08 -14.74 5.64
CA GLU A 46 -4.69 -13.41 6.06
C GLU A 46 -3.34 -13.11 5.43
N SER A 47 -3.32 -12.12 4.53
CA SER A 47 -2.18 -11.98 3.65
C SER A 47 -0.95 -11.72 4.54
N PRO A 48 0.20 -12.38 4.30
CA PRO A 48 1.40 -12.21 5.12
C PRO A 48 1.85 -10.75 5.28
N PHE A 49 1.31 -9.85 4.46
CA PHE A 49 1.57 -8.41 4.49
C PHE A 49 0.65 -7.62 5.43
N GLN A 50 -0.52 -8.15 5.83
CA GLN A 50 -1.49 -7.40 6.65
C GLN A 50 -0.88 -6.82 7.92
N HIS A 51 -0.19 -7.65 8.71
CA HIS A 51 0.43 -7.20 9.95
C HIS A 51 1.54 -6.15 9.73
N LEU A 52 2.21 -6.17 8.57
CA LEU A 52 3.22 -5.17 8.21
C LEU A 52 2.57 -3.87 7.75
N ASP A 53 1.46 -3.95 7.01
CA ASP A 53 0.68 -2.80 6.60
C ASP A 53 0.01 -2.11 7.79
N GLU A 54 -0.50 -2.88 8.76
CA GLU A 54 -1.01 -2.37 10.03
C GLU A 54 0.08 -1.61 10.81
N ARG A 55 1.29 -2.19 10.93
CA ARG A 55 2.43 -1.54 11.59
C ARG A 55 2.87 -0.28 10.86
N LYS A 56 2.92 -0.32 9.53
CA LYS A 56 3.24 0.83 8.68
C LYS A 56 2.21 1.95 8.86
N ALA A 57 0.91 1.63 8.88
CA ALA A 57 -0.16 2.60 9.12
C ALA A 57 -0.01 3.26 10.49
N ALA A 58 0.26 2.49 11.54
CA ALA A 58 0.50 3.02 12.88
C ALA A 58 1.69 3.99 12.93
N ILE A 59 2.80 3.68 12.24
CA ILE A 59 3.98 4.57 12.19
C ILE A 59 3.67 5.87 11.44
N TYR A 60 2.91 5.81 10.34
CA TYR A 60 2.50 7.02 9.62
C TYR A 60 1.57 7.91 10.44
N GLU A 61 0.66 7.30 11.19
CA GLU A 61 -0.22 8.01 12.12
C GLU A 61 0.59 8.70 13.23
N ASN A 62 1.55 8.00 13.81
CA ASN A 62 2.46 8.58 14.82
C ASN A 62 3.28 9.75 14.24
N LEU A 63 3.79 9.64 13.00
CA LEU A 63 4.49 10.74 12.33
C LEU A 63 3.59 11.96 12.11
N ARG A 64 2.32 11.73 11.77
CA ARG A 64 1.33 12.79 11.57
C ARG A 64 1.02 13.50 12.89
N ASP A 65 0.79 12.73 13.95
CA ASP A 65 0.49 13.28 15.27
C ASP A 65 1.70 14.03 15.86
N LEU A 66 2.90 13.48 15.71
CA LEU A 66 4.16 14.13 16.09
C LEU A 66 4.31 15.50 15.43
N GLN A 67 3.97 15.61 14.15
CA GLN A 67 4.01 16.87 13.42
C GLN A 67 2.94 17.87 13.90
N PHE A 68 1.77 17.37 14.31
CA PHE A 68 0.73 18.20 14.92
C PHE A 68 1.19 18.74 16.27
N GLU A 69 1.70 17.90 17.16
CA GLU A 69 2.18 18.27 18.49
C GLU A 69 3.31 19.31 18.45
N TYR A 70 4.27 19.13 17.54
CA TYR A 70 5.32 20.12 17.31
C TYR A 70 4.76 21.45 16.78
N ARG A 71 3.80 21.41 15.84
CA ARG A 71 3.19 22.64 15.29
C ARG A 71 2.38 23.43 16.30
N VAL A 72 1.73 22.76 17.25
CA VAL A 72 1.01 23.43 18.34
C VAL A 72 1.95 23.84 19.50
N GLY A 73 3.25 23.57 19.37
CA GLY A 73 4.29 24.00 20.32
C GLY A 73 4.35 23.17 21.60
N LYS A 74 3.78 21.97 21.62
CA LYS A 74 3.85 21.06 22.78
C LYS A 74 5.20 20.36 22.93
N LEU A 75 5.96 20.28 21.83
CA LEU A 75 7.20 19.52 21.74
C LEU A 75 8.35 20.44 21.30
N SER A 76 9.55 20.21 21.84
CA SER A 76 10.76 20.93 21.44
C SER A 76 11.28 20.48 20.07
N ASP A 77 12.10 21.31 19.42
CA ASP A 77 12.76 20.95 18.15
C ASP A 77 13.64 19.71 18.29
N GLU A 78 14.44 19.60 19.35
CA GLU A 78 15.27 18.43 19.61
C GLU A 78 14.44 17.15 19.77
N ASP A 79 13.36 17.19 20.56
CA ASP A 79 12.49 16.02 20.81
C ASP A 79 11.70 15.60 19.57
N TYR A 80 11.28 16.58 18.77
CA TYR A 80 10.64 16.31 17.49
C TYR A 80 11.61 15.60 16.54
N GLN A 81 12.85 16.07 16.43
CA GLN A 81 13.84 15.49 15.53
C GLN A 81 14.32 14.11 15.98
N SER A 82 14.45 13.87 17.29
CA SER A 82 14.80 12.54 17.82
C SER A 82 13.70 11.53 17.53
N THR A 83 12.47 11.81 17.97
CA THR A 83 11.30 10.93 17.80
C THR A 83 11.01 10.67 16.32
N LYS A 84 11.16 11.68 15.47
CA LYS A 84 10.99 11.53 14.02
C LYS A 84 12.01 10.57 13.42
N LYS A 85 13.28 10.65 13.82
CA LYS A 85 14.33 9.75 13.32
C LYS A 85 14.05 8.31 13.75
N ASP A 86 13.58 8.12 14.97
CA ASP A 86 13.24 6.79 15.49
C ASP A 86 12.06 6.18 14.72
N LEU A 87 10.97 6.93 14.50
CA LEU A 87 9.84 6.49 13.67
C LEU A 87 10.24 6.22 12.22
N GLN A 88 11.12 7.04 11.63
CA GLN A 88 11.65 6.80 10.28
C GLN A 88 12.48 5.52 10.20
N LYS A 89 13.24 5.21 11.25
CA LYS A 89 14.02 3.97 11.34
C LYS A 89 13.10 2.75 11.47
N GLU A 90 12.04 2.85 12.27
CA GLU A 90 11.02 1.79 12.36
C GLU A 90 10.33 1.56 11.02
N LEU A 91 9.93 2.63 10.32
CA LEU A 91 9.31 2.54 9.01
C LEU A 91 10.22 1.84 7.99
N ALA A 92 11.50 2.20 7.97
CA ALA A 92 12.49 1.54 7.11
C ALA A 92 12.64 0.05 7.45
N GLY A 93 12.59 -0.31 8.73
CA GLY A 93 12.59 -1.70 9.18
C GLY A 93 11.38 -2.50 8.69
N VAL A 94 10.18 -1.93 8.77
CA VAL A 94 8.95 -2.57 8.29
C VAL A 94 8.98 -2.77 6.78
N LEU A 95 9.41 -1.77 6.02
CA LEU A 95 9.53 -1.89 4.55
C LEU A 95 10.55 -2.95 4.14
N ALA A 96 11.67 -3.06 4.86
CA ALA A 96 12.64 -4.12 4.61
C ALA A 96 12.07 -5.52 4.89
N GLU A 97 11.21 -5.67 5.90
CA GLU A 97 10.54 -6.95 6.18
C GLU A 97 9.51 -7.30 5.09
N VAL A 98 8.76 -6.30 4.59
CA VAL A 98 7.88 -6.47 3.43
C VAL A 98 8.67 -6.97 2.22
N ASP A 99 9.82 -6.34 1.94
CA ASP A 99 10.67 -6.74 0.82
C ASP A 99 11.22 -8.16 1.00
N LYS A 100 11.61 -8.56 2.22
CA LYS A 100 12.02 -9.94 2.49
C LYS A 100 10.89 -10.93 2.22
N ILE A 101 9.68 -10.70 2.74
CA ILE A 101 8.52 -11.58 2.51
C ILE A 101 8.19 -11.66 1.01
N LYS A 102 8.23 -10.52 0.32
CA LYS A 102 8.03 -10.47 -1.13
C LYS A 102 9.09 -11.27 -1.87
N LEU A 103 10.35 -11.20 -1.45
CA LEU A 103 11.43 -12.00 -2.02
C LEU A 103 11.28 -13.49 -1.72
N THR A 104 10.82 -13.92 -0.53
CA THR A 104 10.54 -15.33 -0.25
C THR A 104 9.38 -15.86 -1.08
N LEU A 105 8.30 -15.08 -1.22
CA LEU A 105 7.15 -15.44 -2.04
C LEU A 105 7.52 -15.49 -3.54
N ASN A 106 8.34 -14.55 -4.02
CA ASN A 106 8.81 -14.53 -5.40
C ASN A 106 9.93 -15.58 -5.65
N GLY A 107 10.72 -15.92 -4.62
CA GLY A 107 11.86 -16.84 -4.66
C GLY A 107 11.47 -18.32 -4.54
N ALA A 108 10.26 -18.63 -4.06
CA ALA A 108 9.65 -19.95 -4.23
C ALA A 108 9.38 -20.30 -5.72
N SER A 109 9.55 -19.33 -6.62
CA SER A 109 9.59 -19.53 -8.07
C SER A 109 10.96 -19.16 -8.68
N ARG A 110 12.08 -19.54 -8.03
CA ARG A 110 13.37 -19.79 -8.70
C ARG A 110 14.40 -20.37 -7.72
N PRO A 111 14.97 -21.58 -7.95
CA PRO A 111 16.19 -21.98 -7.28
C PRO A 111 17.31 -21.00 -7.66
N ALA A 112 17.88 -20.36 -6.65
CA ALA A 112 19.07 -19.54 -6.77
C ALA A 112 20.22 -20.36 -7.36
N ALA A 113 20.78 -19.89 -8.48
CA ALA A 113 22.14 -20.27 -8.84
C ALA A 113 23.09 -19.48 -7.93
N PRO A 114 24.02 -20.15 -7.22
CA PRO A 114 24.95 -19.50 -6.31
C PRO A 114 26.01 -18.72 -7.10
N SER A 115 25.95 -17.40 -7.10
CA SER A 115 27.09 -16.58 -7.44
C SER A 115 28.03 -16.52 -6.23
N ALA A 116 29.13 -17.27 -6.32
CA ALA A 116 30.20 -17.30 -5.35
C ALA A 116 30.75 -15.88 -5.05
N PRO A 117 31.20 -15.62 -3.81
CA PRO A 117 31.83 -14.36 -3.43
C PRO A 117 33.27 -14.30 -3.97
N ALA A 118 33.54 -13.35 -4.85
CA ALA A 118 34.91 -12.95 -5.17
C ALA A 118 35.49 -12.18 -3.98
N THR A 119 36.37 -12.87 -3.25
CA THR A 119 37.28 -12.31 -2.27
C THR A 119 38.32 -11.41 -2.95
N ALA A 120 38.36 -10.15 -2.55
CA ALA A 120 39.54 -9.30 -2.70
C ALA A 120 39.57 -8.29 -1.54
N SER A 121 40.04 -8.77 -0.39
CA SER A 121 40.65 -7.92 0.63
C SER A 121 42.09 -7.64 0.21
N ALA A 122 42.42 -6.37 0.00
CA ALA A 122 43.78 -5.87 0.20
C ALA A 122 43.69 -4.50 0.92
N THR A 123 44.49 -4.40 1.97
CA THR A 123 44.36 -3.53 3.14
C THR A 123 45.14 -2.22 2.96
N ALA A 124 44.48 -1.08 3.24
CA ALA A 124 44.87 0.20 3.91
C ALA A 124 46.34 0.72 3.99
N PRO A 125 46.62 1.92 4.55
CA PRO A 125 46.10 3.29 4.33
C PRO A 125 47.22 4.37 4.22
N ALA A 126 46.94 5.60 3.79
CA ALA A 126 47.78 6.77 4.11
C ALA A 126 47.04 8.11 3.95
N ALA A 127 47.16 8.96 4.97
CA ALA A 127 46.58 10.29 5.11
C ALA A 127 47.36 11.37 4.34
N ALA A 128 46.68 12.45 3.91
CA ALA A 128 47.15 13.85 3.94
C ALA A 128 46.14 14.83 3.29
N THR A 129 45.48 15.63 4.16
CA THR A 129 45.12 17.07 4.14
C THR A 129 44.91 17.93 2.85
N PRO A 130 44.18 19.07 2.97
CA PRO A 130 43.44 19.76 1.90
C PRO A 130 44.16 20.99 1.28
N SER A 131 43.75 21.39 0.06
CA SER A 131 44.11 22.68 -0.57
C SER A 131 43.08 23.01 -1.67
N ARG A 132 42.15 23.96 -1.46
CA ARG A 132 42.28 25.42 -1.67
C ARG A 132 42.15 25.86 -3.15
N ASN A 133 40.93 26.32 -3.43
CA ASN A 133 40.60 27.60 -4.07
C ASN A 133 40.70 27.78 -5.60
N ASN A 134 39.53 28.15 -6.13
CA ASN A 134 39.25 29.16 -7.16
C ASN A 134 39.79 28.93 -8.58
N ARG A 135 38.84 28.78 -9.52
CA ARG A 135 38.92 29.56 -10.75
C ARG A 135 37.54 29.88 -11.31
N SER A 136 37.05 31.04 -10.93
CA SER A 136 36.21 31.89 -11.77
C SER A 136 36.74 31.90 -13.20
N ARG A 137 35.88 31.52 -14.15
CA ARG A 137 35.96 31.96 -15.53
C ARG A 137 34.57 32.32 -15.99
N ASP A 138 34.27 33.59 -15.80
CA ASP A 138 33.46 34.40 -16.70
C ASP A 138 33.77 34.04 -18.15
N ARG A 139 32.71 33.86 -18.94
CA ARG A 139 32.69 34.24 -20.36
C ARG A 139 31.25 34.30 -20.85
N ASP A 140 30.75 35.52 -20.82
CA ASP A 140 29.69 36.02 -21.69
C ASP A 140 29.99 35.75 -23.17
N SER A 141 29.03 35.13 -23.86
CA SER A 141 28.37 35.50 -25.14
C SER A 141 29.20 35.85 -26.41
N PRO A 142 28.64 35.82 -27.65
CA PRO A 142 27.29 35.45 -28.10
C PRO A 142 27.19 34.69 -29.48
N LEU A 143 25.93 34.45 -29.90
CA LEU A 143 25.40 34.29 -31.28
C LEU A 143 25.38 32.91 -31.98
N ALA A 144 24.19 32.29 -31.90
CA ALA A 144 23.31 31.72 -32.94
C ALA A 144 23.85 31.32 -34.34
N SER A 145 23.45 30.13 -34.82
CA SER A 145 22.48 29.95 -35.92
C SER A 145 22.38 28.48 -36.40
N GLU A 146 21.14 27.97 -36.39
CA GLU A 146 20.46 26.94 -37.23
C GLU A 146 21.14 25.60 -37.61
N GLY A 147 20.48 24.44 -37.55
CA GLY A 147 19.07 24.16 -37.31
C GLY A 147 18.75 22.65 -37.25
N ALA A 148 17.72 22.33 -36.46
CA ALA A 148 16.96 21.09 -36.55
C ALA A 148 15.56 21.40 -36.00
N VAL A 149 14.55 21.20 -36.82
CA VAL A 149 13.14 21.52 -36.58
C VAL A 149 12.61 20.66 -35.41
N PRO A 150 12.21 21.22 -34.25
CA PRO A 150 11.59 20.42 -33.19
C PRO A 150 10.06 20.31 -33.40
N PRO A 151 9.46 19.16 -33.09
CA PRO A 151 8.00 18.95 -33.12
C PRO A 151 7.31 19.76 -32.00
N PRO A 152 5.96 19.88 -32.02
CA PRO A 152 5.24 21.01 -31.40
C PRO A 152 5.40 21.10 -29.88
N THR A 153 5.34 22.35 -29.41
CA THR A 153 5.52 22.88 -28.04
C THR A 153 5.28 21.88 -26.89
N PRO A 154 6.28 21.66 -26.01
CA PRO A 154 6.09 20.82 -24.82
C PRO A 154 5.19 21.54 -23.81
N PHE A 155 4.19 20.83 -23.27
CA PHE A 155 3.37 21.34 -22.18
C PHE A 155 4.20 21.30 -20.90
N SER A 156 4.80 22.43 -20.53
CA SER A 156 5.67 22.55 -19.35
C SER A 156 4.91 23.03 -18.11
N CYS A 157 5.14 22.39 -16.96
CA CYS A 157 4.56 22.80 -15.68
C CYS A 157 5.30 24.01 -15.09
N ALA A 158 4.60 25.11 -14.84
CA ALA A 158 5.18 26.31 -14.22
C ALA A 158 5.58 26.14 -12.74
N ALA A 159 5.18 25.06 -12.07
CA ALA A 159 5.47 24.84 -10.66
C ALA A 159 6.69 23.97 -10.38
N CYS A 160 7.01 23.03 -11.28
CA CYS A 160 8.15 22.11 -11.11
C CYS A 160 9.05 22.01 -12.34
N GLY A 161 8.67 22.59 -13.49
CA GLY A 161 9.46 22.56 -14.72
C GLY A 161 9.35 21.28 -15.53
N ALA A 162 8.58 20.28 -15.09
CA ALA A 162 8.37 19.04 -15.84
C ALA A 162 7.71 19.31 -17.21
N THR A 163 8.20 18.65 -18.25
CA THR A 163 7.72 18.76 -19.63
C THR A 163 6.93 17.52 -20.02
N PHE A 164 5.82 17.72 -20.72
CA PHE A 164 4.91 16.64 -21.11
C PHE A 164 4.55 16.76 -22.59
N ASP A 165 4.45 15.60 -23.25
CA ASP A 165 4.06 15.49 -24.67
C ASP A 165 2.54 15.62 -24.87
N LYS A 166 1.75 15.50 -23.79
CA LYS A 166 0.28 15.53 -23.82
C LYS A 166 -0.26 16.62 -22.89
N PRO A 167 -1.34 17.34 -23.27
CA PRO A 167 -1.98 18.30 -22.39
C PRO A 167 -2.69 17.57 -21.25
N LEU A 168 -2.16 17.72 -20.04
CA LEU A 168 -2.73 17.15 -18.81
C LEU A 168 -3.40 18.27 -17.99
N LYS A 169 -4.56 17.99 -17.38
CA LYS A 169 -5.26 18.93 -16.48
C LYS A 169 -4.47 19.20 -15.19
N PHE A 170 -3.68 18.23 -14.76
CA PHE A 170 -2.83 18.29 -13.57
C PHE A 170 -1.43 17.76 -13.92
N CYS A 171 -0.40 18.29 -13.27
CA CYS A 171 0.98 17.81 -13.46
C CYS A 171 1.16 16.43 -12.82
N GLY A 172 1.68 15.45 -13.58
CA GLY A 172 1.92 14.08 -13.08
C GLY A 172 3.06 13.98 -12.06
N GLU A 173 3.98 14.94 -12.03
CA GLU A 173 5.11 14.97 -11.08
C GLU A 173 4.76 15.70 -9.77
N CYS A 174 4.14 16.88 -9.86
CA CYS A 174 3.90 17.72 -8.68
C CYS A 174 2.41 17.91 -8.29
N GLY A 175 1.47 17.32 -9.05
CA GLY A 175 0.04 17.31 -8.74
C GLY A 175 -0.71 18.64 -8.91
N LYS A 176 -0.03 19.74 -9.24
CA LYS A 176 -0.66 21.07 -9.39
C LYS A 176 -1.49 21.18 -10.68
N PRO A 177 -2.61 21.94 -10.66
CA PRO A 177 -3.41 22.17 -11.86
C PRO A 177 -2.59 22.92 -12.90
N MET A 178 -2.59 22.44 -14.14
CA MET A 178 -1.93 23.13 -15.25
C MET A 178 -2.91 24.10 -15.91
N LYS A 179 -2.43 25.28 -16.31
CA LYS A 179 -3.21 26.21 -17.14
C LYS A 179 -3.28 25.65 -18.56
N VAL A 180 -4.20 24.73 -18.80
CA VAL A 180 -4.55 24.32 -20.15
C VAL A 180 -5.37 25.47 -20.73
N THR A 181 -4.77 26.29 -21.60
CA THR A 181 -5.51 27.29 -22.37
C THR A 181 -6.51 26.54 -23.23
N GLN A 182 -7.81 26.77 -23.01
CA GLN A 182 -8.88 26.27 -23.87
C GLN A 182 -8.82 26.91 -25.24
#